data_AF-A0A0C2C4Q5-F1
#
_entry.id   AF-A0A0C2C4Q5-F1
#
_cell.length_a   1.000
_cell.length_b   1.000
_cell.length_c   1.000
_cell.angle_alpha   90.00
_cell.angle_beta   90.00
_cell.angle_gamma   90.00
#
_symmetry.space_group_name_H-M   'P 1'
#
loop_
_entity.id
_entity.type
_entity.pdbx_description
1 polymer ?
#
loop_
_entity_poly.entity_id
_entity_poly.type
_entity_poly.pdbx_seq_one_letter_code
_entity_poly.pdbx_strand_id
1 'polypeptide(L)'
;MASHQILHSVKVQQHARAFGESYAALCQLGFRPDFFAALADAAIAECVKLDGGTHKRCETLLAWSQLIGAIFTSVRDGYYSRVRYQRRSSLPQSTISKQLSVDFSKSVDQEAYIH
;
A
#
# COMPACT_ATOMS: atom_id res chain seq x y z
N MET A 1 20.13 -12.01 -14.18
CA MET A 1 19.91 -12.59 -12.83
C MET A 1 19.90 -11.54 -11.71
N ALA A 2 20.59 -10.38 -11.82
CA ALA A 2 20.57 -9.35 -10.78
C ALA A 2 19.21 -8.61 -10.61
N SER A 3 18.41 -8.47 -11.67
CA SER A 3 17.12 -7.77 -11.66
C SER A 3 16.05 -8.46 -10.81
N HIS A 4 16.04 -9.80 -10.75
CA HIS A 4 15.07 -10.56 -9.95
C HIS A 4 15.28 -10.39 -8.43
N GLN A 5 16.50 -10.11 -7.99
CA GLN A 5 16.83 -10.02 -6.56
C GLN A 5 16.43 -8.69 -5.93
N ILE A 6 16.33 -7.63 -6.75
CA ILE A 6 15.90 -6.30 -6.29
C ILE A 6 14.37 -6.26 -6.13
N LEU A 7 13.62 -6.90 -7.04
CA LEU A 7 12.14 -6.93 -7.00
C LEU A 7 11.58 -7.52 -5.69
N HIS A 8 12.30 -8.46 -5.08
CA HIS A 8 11.91 -9.12 -3.83
C HIS A 8 12.76 -8.70 -2.63
N SER A 9 13.55 -7.64 -2.77
CA SER A 9 14.33 -7.14 -1.64
C SER A 9 13.39 -6.63 -0.55
N VAL A 10 13.34 -7.35 0.56
CA VAL A 10 12.54 -6.99 1.74
C VAL A 10 12.83 -5.55 2.18
N LYS A 11 14.09 -5.12 2.07
CA LYS A 11 14.49 -3.74 2.39
C LYS A 11 13.84 -2.72 1.45
N VAL A 12 13.82 -2.98 0.15
CA VAL A 12 13.18 -2.10 -0.84
C VAL A 12 11.68 -1.99 -0.55
N GLN A 13 11.02 -3.11 -0.30
CA GLN A 13 9.59 -3.14 0.03
C GLN A 13 9.29 -2.41 1.35
N GLN A 14 10.14 -2.58 2.37
CA GLN A 14 10.00 -1.90 3.65
C GLN A 14 10.14 -0.38 3.50
N HIS A 15 11.14 0.10 2.74
CA HIS A 15 11.31 1.52 2.47
C HIS A 15 10.16 2.09 1.64
N ALA A 16 9.72 1.38 0.60
CA ALA A 16 8.58 1.75 -0.21
C ALA A 16 7.30 1.86 0.62
N ARG A 17 7.08 0.89 1.53
CA ARG A 17 5.96 0.93 2.47
C ARG A 17 6.03 2.14 3.38
N ALA A 18 7.17 2.39 4.02
CA ALA A 18 7.37 3.55 4.89
C ALA A 18 7.13 4.88 4.17
N PHE A 19 7.55 4.98 2.90
CA PHE A 19 7.24 6.13 2.05
C PHE A 19 5.73 6.28 1.84
N GLY A 20 4.99 5.21 1.54
CA GLY A 20 3.53 5.27 1.46
C GLY A 20 2.86 5.70 2.77
N GLU A 21 3.37 5.20 3.90
CA GLU A 21 2.87 5.53 5.24
C GLU A 21 3.04 7.02 5.57
N SER A 22 4.13 7.67 5.12
CA SER A 22 4.35 9.10 5.37
C SER A 22 3.32 9.99 4.69
N TYR A 23 2.75 9.56 3.55
CA TYR A 23 1.72 10.30 2.83
C TYR A 23 0.31 10.12 3.41
N ALA A 24 0.10 9.12 4.27
CA ALA A 24 -1.22 8.86 4.87
C ALA A 24 -1.75 10.04 5.68
N ALA A 25 -0.87 10.85 6.30
CA ALA A 25 -1.25 12.07 7.00
C ALA A 25 -1.96 13.09 6.09
N LEU A 26 -1.62 13.11 4.79
CA LEU A 26 -2.21 14.00 3.79
C LEU A 26 -3.60 13.53 3.33
N CYS A 27 -4.04 12.31 3.71
CA CYS A 27 -5.37 11.81 3.37
C CYS A 27 -6.49 12.74 3.85
N GLN A 28 -6.30 13.39 5.01
CA GLN A 28 -7.25 14.35 5.57
C GLN A 28 -7.30 15.67 4.78
N LEU A 29 -6.24 15.97 4.02
CA LEU A 29 -6.14 17.11 3.12
C LEU A 29 -6.59 16.78 1.69
N GLY A 30 -7.18 15.59 1.48
CA GLY A 30 -7.70 15.17 0.18
C GLY A 30 -6.70 14.44 -0.71
N PHE A 31 -5.50 14.08 -0.22
CA PHE A 31 -4.57 13.25 -0.99
C PHE A 31 -5.20 11.90 -1.34
N ARG A 32 -5.00 11.46 -2.60
CA ARG A 32 -5.54 10.21 -3.15
C ARG A 32 -4.41 9.28 -3.54
N PRO A 33 -4.51 7.97 -3.24
CA PRO A 33 -3.51 6.99 -3.64
C PRO A 33 -3.38 6.86 -5.18
N ASP A 34 -4.38 7.33 -5.93
CA ASP A 34 -4.38 7.35 -7.40
C ASP A 34 -3.23 8.21 -7.97
N PHE A 35 -2.77 9.22 -7.23
CA PHE A 35 -1.61 10.04 -7.63
C PHE A 35 -0.31 9.23 -7.70
N PHE A 36 -0.21 8.14 -6.95
CA PHE A 36 0.96 7.25 -7.03
C PHE A 36 1.04 6.52 -8.36
N ALA A 37 -0.09 6.25 -9.04
CA ALA A 37 -0.06 5.63 -10.37
C ALA A 37 0.57 6.59 -11.40
N ALA A 38 0.13 7.84 -11.43
CA ALA A 38 0.71 8.86 -12.31
C ALA A 38 2.20 9.09 -12.03
N LEU A 39 2.61 9.07 -10.75
CA LEU A 39 4.01 9.17 -10.37
C LEU A 39 4.84 7.95 -10.84
N ALA A 40 4.29 6.75 -10.74
CA ALA A 40 4.94 5.53 -11.24
C ALA A 40 5.14 5.58 -12.76
N ASP A 41 4.10 5.98 -13.51
CA ASP A 41 4.16 6.10 -14.97
C ASP A 41 5.21 7.12 -15.41
N ALA A 42 5.25 8.28 -14.75
CA ALA A 42 6.26 9.31 -15.00
C ALA A 42 7.68 8.81 -14.69
N ALA A 43 7.86 8.08 -13.59
CA ALA A 43 9.16 7.50 -13.23
C ALA A 43 9.63 6.47 -14.26
N ILE A 44 8.73 5.59 -14.73
CA ILE A 44 9.04 4.61 -15.79
C ILE A 44 9.46 5.34 -17.07
N ALA A 45 8.70 6.36 -17.48
CA ALA A 45 8.98 7.12 -18.70
C ALA A 45 10.37 7.79 -18.65
N GLU A 46 10.70 8.44 -17.53
CA GLU A 46 12.02 9.06 -17.35
C GLU A 46 13.14 8.02 -17.30
N CYS A 47 12.96 6.87 -16.63
CA CYS A 47 13.94 5.79 -16.64
C CYS A 47 14.20 5.21 -18.03
N VAL A 48 13.15 5.02 -18.85
CA VAL A 48 13.28 4.57 -20.25
C VAL A 48 13.99 5.61 -21.10
N LYS A 49 13.72 6.90 -20.88
CA LYS A 49 14.38 8.01 -21.58
C LYS A 49 15.86 8.10 -21.21
N LEU A 50 16.20 7.95 -19.93
CA LEU A 50 17.57 8.00 -19.42
C LEU A 50 18.43 6.82 -19.90
N ASP A 51 17.84 5.67 -20.24
CA ASP A 51 18.57 4.56 -20.85
C ASP A 51 19.21 4.95 -22.20
N GLY A 52 18.73 6.02 -22.85
CA GLY A 52 19.38 6.61 -24.02
C GLY A 52 19.41 5.71 -25.25
N GLY A 53 18.59 4.64 -25.28
CA GLY A 53 18.59 3.63 -26.34
C GLY A 53 19.73 2.62 -26.23
N THR A 54 20.39 2.52 -25.07
CA THR A 54 21.42 1.51 -24.80
C THR A 54 20.86 0.10 -24.94
N HIS A 55 19.63 -0.11 -24.48
CA HIS A 55 18.91 -1.37 -24.61
C HIS A 55 17.67 -1.19 -25.49
N LYS A 56 17.05 -2.31 -25.92
CA LYS A 56 15.79 -2.24 -26.67
C LYS A 56 14.71 -1.59 -25.81
N ARG A 57 14.03 -0.60 -26.38
CA ARG A 57 12.98 0.17 -25.69
C ARG A 57 11.90 -0.71 -25.04
N CYS A 58 11.49 -1.79 -25.71
CA CYS A 58 10.49 -2.70 -25.15
C CYS A 58 11.02 -3.48 -23.93
N GLU A 59 12.29 -3.89 -23.95
CA GLU A 59 12.93 -4.62 -22.87
C GLU A 59 13.12 -3.72 -21.63
N THR A 60 13.54 -2.46 -21.84
CA THR A 60 13.68 -1.48 -20.74
C THR A 60 12.35 -1.06 -20.16
N LEU A 61 11.36 -0.77 -21.00
CA LEU A 61 10.02 -0.45 -20.55
C LEU A 61 9.47 -1.57 -19.67
N LEU A 62 9.59 -2.83 -20.11
CA LEU A 62 9.13 -3.98 -19.34
C LEU A 62 9.85 -4.10 -17.99
N ALA A 63 11.19 -4.01 -17.98
CA ALA A 63 11.99 -4.13 -16.76
C ALA A 63 11.64 -3.03 -15.73
N TRP A 64 11.57 -1.78 -16.17
CA TRP A 64 11.20 -0.65 -15.30
C TRP A 64 9.76 -0.76 -14.82
N SER A 65 8.84 -1.22 -15.66
CA SER A 65 7.43 -1.41 -15.29
C SER A 65 7.28 -2.47 -14.19
N GLN A 66 8.02 -3.58 -14.29
CA GLN A 66 8.01 -4.63 -13.26
C GLN A 66 8.59 -4.12 -11.93
N LEU A 67 9.74 -3.45 -11.97
CA LEU A 67 10.40 -2.95 -10.77
C LEU A 67 9.59 -1.85 -10.08
N ILE A 68 9.22 -0.82 -10.83
CA ILE A 68 8.49 0.34 -10.30
C ILE A 68 7.08 -0.08 -9.89
N GLY A 69 6.43 -0.97 -10.65
CA GLY A 69 5.13 -1.55 -10.27
C GLY A 69 5.18 -2.31 -8.93
N ALA A 70 6.24 -3.09 -8.69
CA ALA A 70 6.44 -3.78 -7.41
C ALA A 70 6.64 -2.78 -6.25
N ILE A 71 7.49 -1.77 -6.44
CA ILE A 71 7.73 -0.70 -5.46
C ILE A 71 6.42 0.03 -5.13
N PHE A 72 5.70 0.50 -6.15
CA PHE A 72 4.49 1.30 -5.97
C PHE A 72 3.28 0.49 -5.46
N THR A 73 3.32 -0.84 -5.58
CA THR A 73 2.39 -1.70 -4.85
C THR A 73 2.66 -1.62 -3.34
N SER A 74 3.92 -1.77 -2.90
CA SER A 74 4.28 -1.61 -1.48
C SER A 74 4.00 -0.20 -0.95
N VAL A 75 4.20 0.84 -1.76
CA VAL A 75 3.81 2.23 -1.42
C VAL A 75 2.31 2.32 -1.12
N ARG A 76 1.47 1.82 -2.03
CA ARG A 76 0.01 1.84 -1.82
C ARG A 76 -0.40 1.04 -0.59
N ASP A 77 0.22 -0.12 -0.37
CA ASP A 77 -0.05 -0.96 0.81
C ASP A 77 0.25 -0.21 2.11
N GLY A 78 1.41 0.46 2.19
CA GLY A 78 1.80 1.30 3.32
C GLY A 78 0.80 2.43 3.57
N TYR A 79 0.46 3.17 2.50
CA TYR A 79 -0.53 4.24 2.57
C TYR A 79 -1.87 3.74 3.14
N TYR A 80 -2.45 2.69 2.55
CA TYR A 80 -3.73 2.17 3.01
C TYR A 80 -3.65 1.58 4.42
N SER A 81 -2.56 0.90 4.78
CA SER A 81 -2.35 0.35 6.12
C SER A 81 -2.38 1.47 7.17
N ARG A 82 -1.65 2.56 6.93
CA ARG A 82 -1.59 3.71 7.85
C ARG A 82 -2.90 4.50 7.90
N VAL A 83 -3.57 4.73 6.78
CA VAL A 83 -4.89 5.38 6.76
C VAL A 83 -5.93 4.56 7.55
N ARG A 84 -5.96 3.24 7.38
CA ARG A 84 -6.84 2.36 8.16
C ARG A 84 -6.51 2.41 9.65
N TYR A 85 -5.23 2.41 10.00
CA TYR A 85 -4.79 2.56 11.38
C TYR A 85 -5.27 3.88 11.99
N GLN A 86 -5.07 5.01 11.30
CA GLN A 86 -5.51 6.34 11.76
C GLN A 86 -7.01 6.40 12.02
N ARG A 87 -7.83 5.84 11.11
CA ARG A 87 -9.30 5.77 11.29
C ARG A 87 -9.70 4.94 12.50
N ARG A 88 -8.98 3.84 12.77
CA ARG A 88 -9.22 2.99 13.95
C ARG A 88 -8.82 3.69 15.25
N SER A 89 -7.70 4.42 15.25
CA SER A 89 -7.23 5.16 16.43
C SER A 89 -8.06 6.41 16.75
N SER A 90 -8.76 6.97 15.76
CA SER A 90 -9.62 8.15 15.97
C SER A 90 -11.02 7.81 16.51
N LEU A 91 -11.38 6.52 16.61
CA LEU A 91 -12.64 6.11 17.23
C LEU A 91 -12.56 6.29 18.75
N PRO A 92 -13.58 6.90 19.39
CA PRO A 92 -13.67 6.93 20.84
C PRO A 92 -13.59 5.51 21.42
N GLN A 93 -12.80 5.32 22.47
CA GLN A 93 -12.65 4.01 23.13
C GLN A 93 -14.00 3.37 23.53
N SER A 94 -15.00 4.21 23.82
CA SER A 94 -16.36 3.80 24.20
C SER A 94 -17.17 3.16 23.07
N THR A 95 -16.92 3.48 21.80
CA THR A 95 -17.61 2.84 20.66
C THR A 95 -17.00 1.48 20.32
N ILE A 96 -15.68 1.31 20.50
CA ILE A 96 -14.99 0.03 20.29
C ILE A 96 -15.44 -1.00 21.33
N SER A 97 -15.50 -0.62 22.61
CA SER A 97 -16.00 -1.52 23.67
C SER A 97 -17.46 -1.91 23.48
N LYS A 98 -18.31 -1.00 22.96
CA LYS A 98 -19.72 -1.31 22.66
C LYS A 98 -19.86 -2.30 21.50
N GLN A 99 -19.07 -2.18 20.44
CA GLN A 99 -19.10 -3.16 19.34
C GLN A 99 -18.67 -4.55 19.81
N LEU A 100 -17.56 -4.65 20.56
CA LEU A 100 -17.10 -5.92 21.12
C LEU A 100 -18.12 -6.55 22.09
N SER A 101 -18.77 -5.72 22.91
CA SER A 101 -19.84 -6.18 23.81
C SER A 101 -21.06 -6.69 23.06
N VAL A 102 -21.47 -6.03 21.97
CA VAL A 102 -22.64 -6.45 21.17
C VAL A 102 -22.35 -7.73 20.39
N ASP A 103 -21.13 -7.89 19.87
CA ASP A 103 -20.72 -9.11 19.16
C ASP A 103 -20.60 -10.31 20.13
N PHE A 104 -20.12 -10.08 21.36
CA PHE A 104 -20.12 -11.12 22.40
C PHE A 104 -21.54 -11.55 22.77
N SER A 105 -22.48 -10.61 23.00
CA SER A 105 -23.87 -10.95 23.32
C SER A 105 -24.53 -11.80 22.23
N LYS A 106 -24.32 -11.49 20.95
CA LYS A 106 -24.86 -12.29 19.84
C LYS A 106 -24.31 -13.72 19.79
N SER A 107 -23.05 -13.93 20.19
CA SER A 107 -22.46 -15.27 20.23
C SER A 107 -23.06 -16.14 21.35
N VAL A 108 -23.32 -15.54 22.52
CA VAL A 108 -23.92 -16.24 23.67
C VAL A 108 -25.38 -16.60 23.38
N ASP A 109 -26.14 -15.71 22.74
CA ASP A 109 -27.53 -15.96 22.37
C ASP A 109 -27.67 -17.06 21.30
N GLN A 110 -26.70 -17.18 20.39
CA GLN A 110 -26.68 -18.23 19.36
C GLN A 110 -26.38 -19.61 19.94
N GLU A 111 -25.55 -19.69 20.99
CA GLU A 111 -25.17 -20.94 21.67
C GLU A 111 -26.27 -21.41 22.63
N ALA A 112 -27.05 -20.49 23.19
CA ALA A 112 -28.24 -20.79 24.00
C ALA A 112 -29.43 -21.40 23.22
N TYR A 113 -29.41 -21.33 21.88
CA TYR A 113 -30.46 -21.89 21.02
C TYR A 113 -30.16 -23.31 20.49
N ILE A 114 -28.99 -23.88 20.81
CA ILE A 114 -28.53 -25.18 20.29
C ILE A 114 -28.85 -26.35 21.26
N HIS A 115 -29.57 -26.09 22.35
CA HIS A 115 -30.05 -27.11 23.31
C HIS A 115 -31.57 -27.02 23.48
#